data_AF-A0A955W866-F1
#
_entry.id   AF-A0A955W866-F1
#
_cell.length_a   1.000
_cell.length_b   1.000
_cell.length_c   1.000
_cell.angle_alpha   90.00
_cell.angle_beta   90.00
_cell.angle_gamma   90.00
#
_symmetry.space_group_name_H-M   'P 1'
#
loop_
_entity.id
_entity.type
_entity.pdbx_description
1 polymer ?
#
loop_
_entity_poly.entity_id
_entity_poly.type
_entity_poly.pdbx_seq_one_letter_code
_entity_poly.pdbx_strand_id
1 'polypeptide(L)'
;MGAVLTYGDVAKLAGRAGSARRVGYALATLSDKSVPWWRVVNAQGEISARSGDFMGAAQVEQRVCLAREGVQFDDAGRLDLARYRRGM
;
A
#
# COMPACT_ATOMS: atom_id res chain seq x y z
N MET A 1 11.46 4.12 11.15
CA MET A 1 10.03 4.46 10.95
C MET A 1 9.62 4.04 9.56
N GLY A 2 8.53 3.31 9.44
CA GLY A 2 7.97 2.87 8.16
C GLY A 2 7.54 4.04 7.29
N ALA A 3 7.68 3.86 5.99
CA ALA A 3 7.33 4.84 4.96
C ALA A 3 6.37 4.19 3.97
N VAL A 4 5.35 4.94 3.56
CA VAL A 4 4.35 4.45 2.60
C VAL A 4 4.28 5.37 1.38
N LEU A 5 3.74 4.81 0.30
CA LEU A 5 3.32 5.52 -0.90
C LEU A 5 1.87 5.15 -1.20
N THR A 6 1.14 6.05 -1.84
CA THR A 6 -0.15 5.70 -2.43
C THR A 6 0.04 5.10 -3.82
N TYR A 7 -0.94 4.34 -4.32
CA TYR A 7 -0.92 3.90 -5.72
C TYR A 7 -0.76 5.08 -6.72
N GLY A 8 -1.30 6.25 -6.38
CA GLY A 8 -1.13 7.47 -7.16
C GLY A 8 0.31 7.97 -7.17
N ASP A 9 1.02 7.85 -6.04
CA ASP A 9 2.42 8.25 -5.92
C ASP A 9 3.32 7.37 -6.76
N VAL A 10 3.13 6.06 -6.66
CA VAL A 10 3.87 5.08 -7.48
C VAL A 10 3.63 5.36 -8.96
N ALA A 11 2.38 5.64 -9.36
CA ALA A 11 2.05 5.97 -10.73
C ALA A 11 2.74 7.28 -11.19
N LYS A 12 2.78 8.31 -10.33
CA LYS A 12 3.46 9.58 -10.62
C LYS A 12 4.97 9.38 -10.76
N LEU A 13 5.60 8.67 -9.82
CA LEU A 13 7.04 8.37 -9.83
C LEU A 13 7.44 7.52 -11.03
N ALA A 14 6.55 6.65 -11.52
CA ALA A 14 6.74 5.87 -12.74
C ALA A 14 6.47 6.64 -14.04
N GLY A 15 6.25 7.97 -13.99
CA GLY A 15 5.98 8.80 -15.16
C GLY A 15 4.60 8.57 -15.80
N ARG A 16 3.66 7.96 -15.05
CA ARG A 16 2.32 7.59 -15.52
C ARG A 16 1.24 8.13 -14.57
N ALA A 17 1.29 9.42 -14.26
CA ALA A 17 0.31 10.09 -13.40
C ALA A 17 -1.14 9.74 -13.84
N GLY A 18 -2.03 9.51 -12.86
CA GLY A 18 -3.40 9.05 -13.11
C GLY A 18 -3.57 7.54 -13.32
N SER A 19 -2.47 6.77 -13.45
CA SER A 19 -2.53 5.31 -13.68
C SER A 19 -2.50 4.46 -12.40
N ALA A 20 -3.09 4.93 -11.29
CA ALA A 20 -3.05 4.24 -9.99
C ALA A 20 -3.61 2.79 -10.07
N ARG A 21 -4.69 2.57 -10.83
CA ARG A 21 -5.26 1.21 -11.02
C ARG A 21 -4.26 0.25 -11.68
N ARG A 22 -3.44 0.73 -12.63
CA ARG A 22 -2.41 -0.10 -13.28
C ARG A 22 -1.33 -0.53 -12.29
N VAL A 23 -0.96 0.33 -11.35
CA VAL A 23 -0.05 -0.03 -10.26
C VAL A 23 -0.68 -1.13 -9.41
N GLY A 24 -1.97 -1.00 -9.07
CA GLY A 24 -2.72 -2.04 -8.34
C GLY A 24 -2.64 -3.40 -9.04
N TYR A 25 -2.90 -3.45 -10.35
CA TYR A 25 -2.77 -4.69 -11.11
C TYR A 25 -1.35 -5.25 -11.13
N ALA A 26 -0.34 -4.40 -11.35
CA ALA A 26 1.05 -4.83 -11.36
C ALA A 26 1.49 -5.44 -10.01
N LEU A 27 1.07 -4.83 -8.89
CA LEU A 27 1.35 -5.35 -7.54
C LEU A 27 0.55 -6.61 -7.21
N ALA A 28 -0.66 -6.76 -7.76
CA ALA A 28 -1.47 -7.95 -7.57
C ALA A 28 -0.91 -9.18 -8.32
N THR A 29 -0.23 -8.98 -9.44
CA THR A 29 0.40 -10.04 -10.24
C THR A 29 1.88 -10.26 -9.93
N LEU A 30 2.40 -9.61 -8.89
CA LEU A 30 3.82 -9.62 -8.58
C LEU A 30 4.24 -10.96 -7.97
N SER A 31 5.19 -11.66 -8.62
CA SER A 31 5.79 -12.89 -8.12
C SER A 31 7.08 -12.67 -7.32
N ASP A 32 7.72 -11.50 -7.51
CA ASP A 32 8.95 -11.13 -6.81
C ASP A 32 8.67 -10.77 -5.35
N LYS A 33 9.18 -11.61 -4.45
CA LYS A 33 9.03 -11.45 -2.99
C LYS A 33 9.97 -10.41 -2.39
N SER A 34 10.96 -9.92 -3.13
CA SER A 34 11.88 -8.89 -2.66
C SER A 34 11.27 -7.49 -2.66
N VAL A 35 10.19 -7.29 -3.44
CA VAL A 35 9.51 -6.01 -3.54
C VAL A 35 8.64 -5.77 -2.30
N PRO A 36 8.83 -4.66 -1.56
CA PRO A 36 8.08 -4.36 -0.34
C PRO A 36 6.69 -3.80 -0.67
N TRP A 37 5.86 -4.61 -1.32
CA TRP A 37 4.55 -4.21 -1.84
C TRP A 37 3.61 -3.69 -0.73
N TRP A 38 3.81 -4.14 0.52
CA TRP A 38 2.99 -3.75 1.67
C TRP A 38 3.07 -2.24 1.97
N ARG A 39 4.07 -1.53 1.44
CA ARG A 39 4.23 -0.08 1.59
C ARG A 39 3.31 0.74 0.67
N VAL A 40 2.53 0.10 -0.20
CA VAL A 40 1.62 0.79 -1.11
C VAL A 40 0.17 0.68 -0.64
N VAL A 41 -0.46 1.82 -0.36
CA VAL A 41 -1.84 1.93 0.17
C VAL A 41 -2.74 2.77 -0.73
N ASN A 42 -4.04 2.80 -0.46
CA ASN A 42 -4.96 3.67 -1.20
C ASN A 42 -4.78 5.16 -0.83
N ALA A 43 -5.46 6.05 -1.56
CA ALA A 43 -5.36 7.49 -1.33
C ALA A 43 -5.99 7.96 -0.01
N GLN A 44 -6.74 7.09 0.66
CA GLN A 44 -7.40 7.32 1.94
C GLN A 44 -6.57 6.82 3.14
N GLY A 45 -5.39 6.22 2.89
CA GLY A 45 -4.55 5.65 3.94
C GLY A 45 -5.01 4.25 4.39
N GLU A 46 -5.77 3.55 3.56
CA GLU A 46 -6.29 2.20 3.87
C GLU A 46 -5.54 1.13 3.08
N ILE A 47 -5.50 -0.06 3.68
CA ILE A 47 -5.09 -1.28 3.00
C ILE A 47 -6.19 -1.67 2.00
N SER A 48 -5.87 -1.64 0.71
CA SER A 48 -6.80 -1.99 -0.35
C SER A 48 -7.24 -3.45 -0.26
N ALA A 49 -8.53 -3.70 -0.51
CA ALA A 49 -9.01 -5.05 -0.81
C ALA A 49 -8.35 -5.55 -2.11
N ARG A 50 -7.92 -6.81 -2.11
CA ARG A 50 -7.34 -7.46 -3.28
C ARG A 50 -8.36 -8.38 -3.92
N SER A 51 -8.53 -8.25 -5.23
CA SER A 51 -9.39 -9.13 -6.01
C SER A 51 -8.93 -10.58 -5.88
N GLY A 52 -9.84 -11.47 -5.47
CA GLY A 52 -9.54 -12.90 -5.27
C GLY A 52 -9.03 -13.28 -3.88
N ASP A 53 -8.77 -12.32 -2.99
CA ASP A 53 -8.41 -12.58 -1.60
C ASP A 53 -9.67 -12.65 -0.71
N PHE A 54 -10.46 -13.71 -0.90
CA PHE A 54 -11.73 -13.90 -0.19
C PHE A 54 -11.58 -14.01 1.33
N MET A 55 -10.41 -14.40 1.81
CA MET A 55 -10.11 -14.55 3.24
C MET A 55 -9.36 -13.35 3.83
N GLY A 56 -9.00 -12.35 3.02
CA GLY A 56 -8.25 -11.16 3.46
C GLY A 56 -6.82 -11.47 3.93
N ALA A 57 -6.23 -12.59 3.52
CA ALA A 57 -4.92 -13.02 3.99
C ALA A 57 -3.82 -12.01 3.62
N ALA A 58 -3.89 -11.43 2.42
CA ALA A 58 -2.94 -10.41 1.98
C ALA A 58 -3.13 -9.09 2.75
N GLN A 59 -4.37 -8.74 3.11
CA GLN A 59 -4.63 -7.55 3.93
C GLN A 59 -4.02 -7.70 5.34
N VAL A 60 -4.14 -8.89 5.92
CA VAL A 60 -3.53 -9.22 7.21
C VAL A 60 -2.00 -9.18 7.11
N GLU A 61 -1.43 -9.79 6.08
CA GLU A 61 0.03 -9.75 5.83
C GLU A 61 0.52 -8.30 5.70
N GLN A 62 -0.17 -7.49 4.90
CA GLN A 62 0.18 -6.08 4.71
C GLN A 62 0.15 -5.31 6.04
N ARG A 63 -0.89 -5.52 6.85
CA ARG A 63 -1.01 -4.90 8.18
C ARG A 63 0.11 -5.30 9.12
N VAL A 64 0.46 -6.58 9.16
CA VAL A 64 1.56 -7.10 9.99
C VAL A 64 2.90 -6.53 9.55
N CYS A 65 3.18 -6.48 8.26
CA CYS A 65 4.43 -5.92 7.73
C CYS A 65 4.54 -4.42 8.05
N LEU A 66 3.47 -3.65 7.83
CA LEU A 66 3.43 -2.22 8.18
C LEU A 66 3.61 -1.97 9.68
N ALA A 67 2.95 -2.77 10.53
CA ALA A 67 3.09 -2.67 11.98
C ALA A 67 4.51 -2.99 12.46
N ARG A 68 5.19 -3.97 11.85
CA ARG A 68 6.61 -4.28 12.11
C ARG A 68 7.54 -3.12 11.73
N GLU A 69 7.15 -2.30 10.77
CA GLU A 69 7.88 -1.08 10.40
C GLU A 69 7.52 0.12 11.30
N GLY A 70 6.60 -0.05 12.25
CA GLY A 70 6.15 0.98 13.19
C GLY A 70 5.05 1.88 12.64
N VAL A 71 4.34 1.46 11.59
CA VAL A 71 3.15 2.14 11.09
C VAL A 71 1.96 1.79 11.98
N GLN A 72 1.29 2.83 12.49
CA GLN A 72 0.11 2.71 13.34
C GLN A 72 -1.16 2.97 12.53
N PHE A 73 -2.26 2.34 12.96
CA PHE A 73 -3.58 2.49 12.35
C PHE A 73 -4.57 3.04 13.40
N ASP A 74 -5.54 3.83 12.96
CA ASP A 74 -6.67 4.29 13.77
C ASP A 74 -7.72 3.17 13.95
N ASP A 75 -8.77 3.46 14.72
CA ASP A 75 -9.87 2.53 14.99
C ASP A 75 -10.67 2.16 13.72
N ALA A 76 -10.61 3.01 12.68
CA ALA A 76 -11.18 2.74 11.36
C ALA A 76 -10.22 1.93 10.47
N GLY A 77 -9.04 1.56 10.97
CA GLY A 77 -8.05 0.77 10.26
C GLY A 77 -7.22 1.55 9.23
N ARG A 78 -7.22 2.89 9.29
CA ARG A 78 -6.48 3.81 8.41
C ARG A 78 -5.17 4.25 9.03
N LEU A 79 -4.15 4.46 8.21
CA LEU A 79 -2.91 5.09 8.63
C LEU A 79 -2.91 6.59 8.30
N ASP A 80 -2.22 7.38 9.13
CA ASP A 80 -2.04 8.81 8.88
C ASP A 80 -1.04 9.04 7.73
N LEU A 81 -1.56 9.37 6.55
CA LEU A 81 -0.74 9.64 5.38
C LEU A 81 0.16 10.86 5.57
N ALA A 82 -0.25 11.89 6.34
CA ALA A 82 0.62 13.05 6.59
C ALA A 82 1.87 12.65 7.39
N ARG A 83 1.75 11.64 8.25
CA ARG A 83 2.86 11.11 9.05
C ARG A 83 3.76 10.15 8.28
N TYR A 84 3.20 9.27 7.45
CA TYR A 84 3.95 8.13 6.89
C TYR A 84 4.27 8.25 5.38
N ARG A 85 3.61 9.13 4.63
CA ARG A 85 3.84 9.28 3.18
C ARG A 85 5.15 10.00 2.91
N ARG A 86 5.99 9.47 2.03
CA ARG A 86 7.32 10.04 1.71
C ARG A 86 7.43 10.48 0.25
N GLY A 87 8.25 11.52 0.02
CA GLY A 87 8.73 11.88 -1.32
C GLY A 87 7.72 12.60 -2.19
N MET A 88 6.93 13.50 -1.62
CA MET A 88 6.11 14.47 -2.36
C MET A 88 6.56 15.89 -2.09
#